data_AF-A0ABD6DHY1-F1
#
_entry.id   AF-A0ABD6DHY1-F1
#
_cell.length_a   1.000
_cell.length_b   1.000
_cell.length_c   1.000
_cell.angle_alpha   90.00
_cell.angle_beta   90.00
_cell.angle_gamma   90.00
#
_symmetry.space_group_name_H-M   'P 1'
#
loop_
_entity.id
_entity.type
_entity.pdbx_description
1 polymer ?
#
loop_
_entity_poly.entity_id
_entity_poly.type
_entity_poly.pdbx_seq_one_letter_code
_entity_poly.pdbx_strand_id
1 'polypeptide(L)'
;MPVQKAEFDDLHPCDFYEPDELLETDQMYTVYEIARLLQGLDTDAELDRETEDVLLDWAIPWVITNADDLVVATPRSDDEPGYYGVDT
;
A
#
# COMPACT_ATOMS: atom_id res chain seq x y z
N MET A 1 27.29 -4.52 1.93
CA MET A 1 27.98 -3.53 1.06
C MET A 1 27.19 -3.43 -0.24
N PRO A 2 27.09 -2.25 -0.88
CA PRO A 2 26.40 -2.11 -2.16
C PRO A 2 27.09 -2.92 -3.28
N VAL A 3 26.30 -3.43 -4.22
CA VAL A 3 26.73 -4.24 -5.38
C VAL A 3 26.66 -3.40 -6.65
N GLN A 4 27.58 -3.61 -7.59
CA GLN A 4 27.57 -2.86 -8.85
C GLN A 4 26.44 -3.33 -9.77
N LYS A 5 25.73 -2.40 -10.42
CA LYS A 5 24.63 -2.73 -11.35
C LYS A 5 25.05 -3.65 -12.51
N ALA A 6 26.32 -3.58 -12.92
CA ALA A 6 26.87 -4.42 -13.99
C ALA A 6 27.03 -5.91 -13.60
N GLU A 7 26.81 -6.27 -12.33
CA GLU A 7 26.80 -7.66 -11.86
C GLU A 7 25.46 -8.36 -12.10
N PHE A 8 24.45 -7.65 -12.61
CA PHE A 8 23.13 -8.19 -12.91
C PHE A 8 22.92 -8.25 -14.43
N ASP A 9 22.50 -9.40 -14.93
CA ASP A 9 22.24 -9.61 -16.37
C ASP A 9 20.98 -8.87 -16.84
N ASP A 10 20.01 -8.68 -15.95
CA ASP A 10 18.74 -8.02 -16.21
C ASP A 10 18.39 -7.01 -15.11
N LEU A 11 17.86 -5.85 -15.51
CA LEU A 11 17.33 -4.82 -14.63
C LEU A 11 15.91 -4.47 -15.10
N HIS A 12 14.95 -4.59 -14.19
CA HIS A 12 13.57 -4.21 -14.46
C HIS A 12 13.27 -2.81 -13.88
N PRO A 13 12.37 -2.04 -14.50
CA PRO A 13 11.76 -0.91 -13.82
C PRO A 13 11.13 -1.36 -12.49
N CYS A 14 11.21 -0.50 -11.48
CA CYS A 14 10.59 -0.77 -10.20
C CYS A 14 9.12 -0.31 -10.27
N ASP A 15 8.29 -1.09 -10.96
CA ASP A 15 6.88 -0.79 -11.14
C ASP A 15 6.06 -1.33 -9.96
N PHE A 16 5.14 -0.51 -9.46
CA PHE A 16 4.19 -0.87 -8.41
C PHE A 16 2.77 -0.72 -8.97
N TYR A 17 1.80 -1.39 -8.35
CA TYR A 17 0.39 -1.27 -8.73
C TYR A 17 -0.08 0.19 -8.73
N GLU A 18 -0.82 0.60 -9.76
CA GLU A 18 -1.59 1.84 -9.74
C GLU A 18 -2.80 1.68 -8.79
N PRO A 19 -3.34 2.78 -8.22
CA PRO A 19 -4.44 2.69 -7.26
C PRO A 19 -5.69 1.97 -7.77
N ASP A 20 -6.05 2.15 -9.04
CA ASP A 20 -7.22 1.53 -9.69
C ASP A 20 -6.97 0.06 -10.10
N GLU A 21 -5.71 -0.37 -10.16
CA GLU A 21 -5.35 -1.79 -10.30
C GLU A 21 -5.43 -2.53 -8.96
N LEU A 22 -5.17 -1.83 -7.85
CA LEU A 22 -5.08 -2.41 -6.51
C LEU A 22 -6.42 -2.37 -5.74
N LEU A 23 -7.16 -1.27 -5.86
CA LEU A 23 -8.32 -0.96 -5.04
C LEU A 23 -9.61 -0.94 -5.87
N GLU A 24 -10.69 -1.45 -5.29
CA GLU A 24 -12.01 -1.40 -5.93
C GLU A 24 -12.62 0.00 -5.82
N THR A 25 -13.19 0.53 -6.92
CA THR A 25 -13.67 1.91 -7.03
C THR A 25 -14.72 2.31 -5.99
N ASP A 26 -15.58 1.37 -5.58
CA ASP A 26 -16.66 1.62 -4.62
C ASP A 26 -16.29 1.23 -3.17
N GLN A 27 -15.00 1.01 -2.89
CA GLN A 27 -14.52 0.54 -1.58
C GLN A 27 -13.52 1.51 -0.93
N MET A 28 -13.42 1.39 0.39
CA MET A 28 -12.55 2.21 1.23
C MET A 28 -11.77 1.28 2.16
N TYR A 29 -10.45 1.50 2.25
CA TYR A 29 -9.50 0.62 2.91
C TYR A 29 -8.66 1.40 3.92
N THR A 30 -8.36 0.80 5.06
CA THR A 30 -7.32 1.28 5.95
C THR A 30 -5.95 1.09 5.31
N VAL A 31 -4.95 1.85 5.78
CA VAL A 31 -3.56 1.68 5.31
C VAL A 31 -3.02 0.27 5.59
N TYR A 32 -3.51 -0.41 6.62
CA TYR A 32 -3.16 -1.79 6.94
C TYR A 32 -3.69 -2.78 5.89
N GLU A 33 -4.92 -2.58 5.42
CA GLU A 33 -5.50 -3.40 4.36
C GLU A 33 -4.78 -3.16 3.03
N ILE A 34 -4.44 -1.90 2.71
CA ILE A 34 -3.61 -1.57 1.53
C ILE A 34 -2.24 -2.26 1.61
N ALA A 35 -1.60 -2.25 2.78
CA ALA A 35 -0.31 -2.90 2.99
C ALA A 35 -0.36 -4.41 2.69
N ARG A 36 -1.45 -5.09 3.06
CA ARG A 36 -1.70 -6.50 2.73
C ARG A 36 -1.90 -6.71 1.23
N LEU A 37 -2.75 -5.90 0.61
CA LEU A 37 -3.04 -5.99 -0.83
C LEU A 37 -1.78 -5.79 -1.68
N LEU A 38 -0.88 -4.87 -1.30
CA LEU A 38 0.41 -4.66 -1.96
C LEU A 38 1.32 -5.90 -1.93
N GLN A 39 1.10 -6.83 -0.99
CA GLN A 39 1.79 -8.12 -0.93
C GLN A 39 1.01 -9.27 -1.60
N GLY A 40 -0.14 -8.97 -2.20
CA GLY A 40 -1.05 -9.98 -2.78
C GLY A 40 -1.78 -10.81 -1.71
N LEU A 41 -1.96 -10.26 -0.50
CA LEU A 41 -2.70 -10.91 0.59
C LEU A 41 -4.14 -10.38 0.67
N ASP A 42 -5.04 -11.20 1.22
CA ASP A 42 -6.40 -10.76 1.56
C ASP A 42 -6.38 -9.67 2.64
N THR A 43 -7.37 -8.78 2.60
CA THR A 43 -7.50 -7.65 3.55
C THR A 43 -7.61 -8.08 5.02
N ASP A 44 -8.13 -9.28 5.28
CA ASP A 44 -8.32 -9.87 6.61
C ASP A 44 -7.23 -10.88 6.99
N ALA A 45 -6.14 -10.96 6.22
CA ALA A 45 -5.04 -11.87 6.52
C ALA A 45 -4.45 -11.61 7.92
N GLU A 46 -4.39 -12.66 8.74
CA GLU A 46 -3.78 -12.63 10.07
C GLU A 46 -2.25 -12.56 9.94
N LEU A 47 -1.68 -11.44 10.42
CA LEU A 47 -0.25 -11.19 10.47
C LEU A 47 0.18 -10.96 11.92
N ASP A 48 1.41 -11.32 12.24
CA ASP A 48 2.01 -10.86 13.48
C ASP A 48 2.37 -9.36 13.37
N ARG A 49 2.50 -8.68 14.51
CA ARG A 49 2.73 -7.23 14.55
C ARG A 49 4.02 -6.79 13.88
N GLU A 50 5.10 -7.58 14.00
CA GLU A 50 6.38 -7.18 13.43
C GLU A 50 6.30 -7.18 11.90
N THR A 51 5.64 -8.19 11.33
CA THR A 51 5.34 -8.22 9.90
C THR A 51 4.43 -7.05 9.49
N GLU A 52 3.36 -6.79 10.24
CA GLU A 52 2.42 -5.70 9.92
C GLU A 52 3.10 -4.32 9.93
N ASP A 53 3.97 -4.06 10.91
CA ASP A 53 4.72 -2.80 11.01
C ASP A 53 5.64 -2.60 9.79
N VAL A 54 6.33 -3.65 9.33
CA VAL A 54 7.20 -3.59 8.14
C VAL A 54 6.39 -3.32 6.87
N LEU A 55 5.23 -3.98 6.71
CA LEU A 55 4.37 -3.76 5.53
C LEU A 55 3.79 -2.35 5.53
N LEU A 56 3.42 -1.83 6.70
CA LEU A 56 2.92 -0.46 6.85
C LEU A 56 3.98 0.57 6.41
N ASP A 57 5.23 0.39 6.79
CA ASP A 57 6.34 1.26 6.38
C ASP A 57 6.51 1.30 4.85
N TRP A 58 6.15 0.23 4.15
CA TRP A 58 6.23 0.16 2.69
C TRP A 58 4.97 0.73 2.01
N ALA A 59 3.82 0.60 2.64
CA ALA A 59 2.55 1.13 2.12
C ALA A 59 2.48 2.66 2.20
N ILE A 60 3.05 3.28 3.26
CA ILE A 60 3.01 4.73 3.44
C ILE A 60 3.60 5.50 2.25
N PRO A 61 4.82 5.19 1.75
CA PRO A 61 5.36 5.82 0.54
C PRO A 61 4.47 5.67 -0.69
N TRP A 62 3.82 4.51 -0.85
CA TRP A 62 2.91 4.27 -1.97
C TRP A 62 1.68 5.18 -1.87
N VAL A 63 1.06 5.30 -0.69
CA VAL A 63 -0.07 6.21 -0.47
C VAL A 63 0.31 7.67 -0.73
N ILE A 64 1.47 8.11 -0.25
CA ILE A 64 1.95 9.49 -0.45
C ILE A 64 2.20 9.77 -1.95
N THR A 65 2.78 8.80 -2.66
CA THR A 65 3.13 8.96 -4.09
C THR A 65 1.88 9.01 -4.96
N ASN A 66 0.83 8.29 -4.60
CA ASN A 66 -0.43 8.21 -5.34
C ASN A 66 -1.54 9.10 -4.74
N ALA A 67 -1.19 10.06 -3.87
CA ALA A 67 -2.18 10.84 -3.13
C ALA A 67 -3.12 11.67 -4.02
N ASP A 68 -2.69 12.02 -5.24
CA ASP A 68 -3.51 12.77 -6.20
C ASP A 68 -4.64 11.91 -6.82
N ASP A 69 -4.52 10.58 -6.77
CA ASP A 69 -5.49 9.62 -7.30
C ASP A 69 -6.30 8.92 -6.18
N LEU A 70 -6.14 9.37 -4.93
CA LEU A 70 -6.77 8.78 -3.75
C LEU A 70 -7.64 9.80 -3.01
N VAL A 71 -8.75 9.31 -2.46
CA VAL A 71 -9.59 10.03 -1.50
C VAL A 71 -9.42 9.43 -0.11
N VAL A 72 -9.49 10.29 0.92
CA VAL A 72 -9.45 9.87 2.33
C VAL A 72 -10.74 10.26 3.05
N ALA A 73 -11.38 9.29 3.69
CA ALA A 73 -12.53 9.53 4.56
C ALA A 73 -12.08 9.99 5.94
N THR A 74 -12.86 10.88 6.55
CA THR A 74 -12.70 11.20 7.97
C THR A 74 -12.88 9.93 8.82
N PRO A 75 -11.99 9.68 9.80
CA PRO A 75 -12.17 8.58 10.75
C PRO A 75 -13.56 8.61 11.38
N ARG A 76 -14.13 7.42 11.62
CA ARG A 76 -15.46 7.30 12.25
C ARG A 76 -15.42 7.64 13.75
N SER A 77 -14.25 7.49 14.36
CA SER A 77 -13.96 7.83 15.75
C SER A 77 -12.50 8.26 15.90
N ASP A 78 -12.14 8.87 17.02
CA ASP A 78 -10.78 9.35 17.30
C ASP A 78 -9.74 8.22 17.44
N ASP A 79 -10.20 6.98 17.65
CA ASP A 79 -9.37 5.80 17.85
C ASP A 79 -9.31 4.89 16.60
N GLU A 80 -9.97 5.28 15.51
CA GLU A 80 -10.01 4.52 14.26
C GLU A 80 -9.08 5.14 13.20
N PRO A 81 -8.43 4.31 12.36
CA PRO A 81 -7.66 4.83 11.24
C PRO A 81 -8.57 5.48 10.19
N GLY A 82 -7.99 6.40 9.41
CA GLY A 82 -8.62 6.89 8.19
C GLY A 82 -8.73 5.78 7.14
N TYR A 83 -9.77 5.86 6.32
CA TYR A 83 -9.94 4.98 5.17
C TYR A 83 -9.61 5.71 3.87
N TYR A 84 -9.01 5.01 2.92
CA TYR A 84 -8.57 5.50 1.62
C TYR A 84 -9.26 4.71 0.50
N GLY A 85 -9.58 5.37 -0.59
CA GLY A 85 -10.11 4.74 -1.82
C GLY A 85 -9.62 5.51 -3.04
N VAL A 86 -9.91 5.00 -4.23
CA VAL A 86 -9.57 5.71 -5.47
C VAL A 86 -10.48 6.93 -5.66
N ASP A 87 -9.91 8.02 -6.18
CA ASP A 87 -10.68 9.21 -6.57
C ASP A 87 -11.52 8.92 -7.82
N THR A 88 -12.76 9.42 -7.85
CA THR A 88 -13.78 9.10 -8.88
C THR A 88 -13.99 10.20 -9.90
#